data_AF-A0A356J1F7-F1
#
_entry.id   AF-A0A356J1F7-F1
#
_cell.length_a   1.000
_cell.length_b   1.000
_cell.length_c   1.000
_cell.angle_alpha   90.00
_cell.angle_beta   90.00
_cell.angle_gamma   90.00
#
_symmetry.space_group_name_H-M   'P 1'
#
loop_
_entity.id
_entity.type
_entity.pdbx_description
1 polymer ?
#
loop_
_entity_poly.entity_id
_entity_poly.type
_entity_poly.pdbx_seq_one_letter_code
_entity_poly.pdbx_strand_id
1 'polypeptide(L)'
;MNCVGNKFLARANNILGQFESPQIPYRYVLFTFFFAVTLRNFLETYLNGEIASPDLLSDLAHYYLSYACLAMALTILFHFATKVPIETISRVILPSFLILILPPVTWMLVPSWRNFGIGYMFPDTHPDILSRFLTFFGPLDDSGVTQGMRIEIALAVGASFIYFILKGRNFLRSLGFSLLTYALIFFYCALPFACWTLMRALGPGDEITTQAMTDFLLLLILALAFWQFYLYNKTYFTEIFKDIRPLRLLHFEFMFFLGAALAEATHPYPLTPDSSSFFHGIFLMTAIGFGWLFAVTTNNMADYDIDVVTNPQRPTVTKVIPAGHYRYFPWLFGGLAMIYSGAVDSVSLFLMLVFMGNYFLYSMPPLRLKRVTFFSKLLISFNSLVLVLLGHLFHSGDFGIPLSVIFFFLVCVTAAMNFIDIKDYEGDKKAGVKTLPVVLGLETSKKMIGVFFIISYTAAGLAFSNSMPLLIMAGGAGVAQFLLINKKPYREDHVLLVYLLSLAVLFFLLR
;
A
#
# COMPACT_ATOMS: atom_id res chain seq x y z
N MET A 1 -34.18 21.80 -30.56
CA MET A 1 -33.76 21.68 -29.14
C MET A 1 -34.34 22.87 -28.38
N ASN A 2 -35.30 22.62 -27.48
CA ASN A 2 -36.17 23.64 -26.88
C ASN A 2 -35.44 24.54 -25.86
N CYS A 3 -35.87 25.82 -25.78
CA CYS A 3 -35.36 26.87 -24.91
C CYS A 3 -35.23 26.47 -23.41
N VAL A 4 -36.10 25.57 -22.93
CA VAL A 4 -36.09 25.05 -21.55
C VAL A 4 -34.89 24.12 -21.29
N GLY A 5 -34.53 23.26 -22.24
CA GLY A 5 -33.38 22.35 -22.11
C GLY A 5 -32.05 23.10 -22.03
N ASN A 6 -31.93 24.20 -22.79
CA ASN A 6 -30.75 25.05 -22.75
C ASN A 6 -30.60 25.79 -21.41
N LYS A 7 -31.70 26.25 -20.79
CA LYS A 7 -31.65 26.90 -19.47
C LYS A 7 -31.25 25.93 -18.35
N PHE A 8 -31.78 24.71 -18.37
CA PHE A 8 -31.42 23.67 -17.40
C PHE A 8 -29.94 23.31 -17.50
N LEU A 9 -29.46 23.00 -18.71
CA LEU A 9 -28.05 22.67 -18.93
C LEU A 9 -27.10 23.82 -18.56
N ALA A 10 -27.48 25.07 -18.85
CA ALA A 10 -26.70 26.23 -18.44
C ALA A 10 -26.58 26.35 -16.91
N ARG A 11 -27.68 26.13 -16.17
CA ARG A 11 -27.65 26.14 -14.69
C ARG A 11 -26.82 24.98 -14.14
N ALA A 12 -26.98 23.78 -14.69
CA ALA A 12 -26.19 22.62 -14.30
C ALA A 12 -24.69 22.85 -14.54
N ASN A 13 -24.32 23.46 -15.68
CA ASN A 13 -22.94 23.81 -15.98
C ASN A 13 -22.36 24.83 -15.00
N ASN A 14 -23.14 25.84 -14.60
CA ASN A 14 -22.70 26.84 -13.62
C ASN A 14 -22.45 26.21 -12.25
N ILE A 15 -23.34 25.35 -11.77
CA ILE A 15 -23.14 24.61 -10.51
C ILE A 15 -21.91 23.73 -10.63
N LEU A 16 -21.77 23.00 -11.73
CA LEU A 16 -20.63 22.12 -11.95
C LEU A 16 -19.29 22.88 -11.91
N GLY A 17 -19.23 24.06 -12.53
CA GLY A 17 -18.04 24.92 -12.50
C GLY A 17 -17.63 25.35 -11.08
N GLN A 18 -18.57 25.40 -10.12
CA GLN A 18 -18.24 25.68 -8.72
C GLN A 18 -17.51 24.48 -8.07
N PHE A 19 -18.00 23.26 -8.28
CA PHE A 19 -17.37 22.05 -7.75
C PHE A 19 -15.99 21.79 -8.37
N GLU A 20 -15.83 22.04 -9.67
CA GLU A 20 -14.56 21.86 -10.36
C GLU A 20 -13.51 22.92 -10.05
N SER A 21 -13.89 23.99 -9.34
CA SER A 21 -13.01 25.12 -9.07
C SER A 21 -11.77 24.69 -8.26
N PRO A 22 -10.55 25.00 -8.75
CA PRO A 22 -9.33 24.73 -8.02
C PRO A 22 -9.16 25.65 -6.80
N GLN A 23 -9.98 26.71 -6.68
CA GLN A 23 -9.94 27.64 -5.55
C GLN A 23 -10.44 27.00 -4.25
N ILE A 24 -11.26 25.95 -4.33
CA ILE A 24 -11.73 25.22 -3.15
C ILE A 24 -10.57 24.36 -2.65
N PRO A 25 -10.13 24.51 -1.38
CA PRO A 25 -9.11 23.63 -0.82
C PRO A 25 -9.53 22.15 -0.90
N TYR A 26 -8.65 21.30 -1.44
CA TYR A 26 -8.99 19.88 -1.66
C TYR A 26 -9.38 19.14 -0.37
N ARG A 27 -8.83 19.55 0.78
CA ARG A 27 -9.25 19.04 2.10
C ARG A 27 -10.75 19.20 2.37
N TYR A 28 -11.41 20.25 1.86
CA TYR A 28 -12.86 20.44 2.05
C TYR A 28 -13.68 19.45 1.22
N VAL A 29 -13.16 19.08 0.05
CA VAL A 29 -13.74 18.03 -0.80
C VAL A 29 -13.67 16.69 -0.06
N LEU A 30 -12.49 16.35 0.50
CA LEU A 30 -12.31 15.13 1.28
C LEU A 30 -13.20 15.10 2.53
N PHE A 31 -13.25 16.18 3.31
CA PHE A 31 -14.12 16.25 4.49
C PHE A 31 -15.60 16.11 4.14
N THR A 32 -16.05 16.70 3.02
CA THR A 32 -17.43 16.53 2.54
C THR A 32 -17.73 15.06 2.25
N PHE A 33 -16.83 14.36 1.56
CA PHE A 33 -16.99 12.93 1.27
C PHE A 33 -17.06 12.09 2.56
N PHE A 34 -16.07 12.24 3.44
CA PHE A 34 -16.05 11.46 4.67
C PHE A 34 -17.27 11.77 5.55
N PHE A 35 -17.68 13.03 5.65
CA PHE A 35 -18.90 13.39 6.38
C PHE A 35 -20.16 12.79 5.75
N ALA A 36 -20.27 12.75 4.42
CA ALA A 36 -21.40 12.12 3.75
C ALA A 36 -21.50 10.63 4.09
N VAL A 37 -20.37 9.92 4.08
CA VAL A 37 -20.29 8.51 4.48
C VAL A 37 -20.60 8.33 5.97
N THR A 38 -20.03 9.16 6.84
CA THR A 38 -20.34 9.15 8.28
C THR A 38 -21.82 9.34 8.53
N LEU A 39 -22.44 10.33 7.87
CA LEU A 39 -23.83 10.68 8.06
C LEU A 39 -24.74 9.56 7.55
N ARG A 40 -24.41 8.93 6.43
CA ARG A 40 -25.11 7.73 5.94
C ARG A 40 -25.06 6.63 7.01
N ASN A 41 -23.86 6.22 7.44
CA ASN A 41 -23.70 5.12 8.39
C ASN A 41 -24.36 5.42 9.74
N PHE A 42 -24.27 6.66 10.23
CA PHE A 42 -24.93 7.09 11.46
C PHE A 42 -26.45 6.98 11.36
N LEU A 43 -27.06 7.50 10.27
CA LEU A 43 -28.51 7.43 10.12
C LEU A 43 -29.00 5.99 9.98
N GLU A 44 -28.26 5.14 9.28
CA GLU A 44 -28.61 3.74 9.10
C GLU A 44 -28.54 2.96 10.43
N THR A 45 -27.41 3.05 11.14
CA THR A 45 -27.24 2.41 12.47
C THR A 45 -28.21 2.97 13.51
N TYR A 46 -28.51 4.27 13.47
CA TYR A 46 -29.53 4.90 14.32
C TYR A 46 -30.92 4.32 14.05
N LEU A 47 -31.30 4.24 12.77
CA LEU A 47 -32.57 3.70 12.34
C LEU A 47 -32.65 2.18 12.53
N ASN A 48 -31.55 1.44 12.66
CA ASN A 48 -31.62 0.01 12.99
C ASN A 48 -31.53 -0.27 14.50
N GLY A 49 -31.21 0.74 15.31
CA GLY A 49 -30.99 0.56 16.75
C GLY A 49 -29.64 -0.10 17.08
N GLU A 50 -28.68 -0.05 16.15
CA GLU A 50 -27.41 -0.77 16.18
C GLU A 50 -26.21 0.11 16.63
N ILE A 51 -26.45 1.35 17.06
CA ILE A 51 -25.40 2.31 17.44
C ILE A 51 -24.46 1.77 18.54
N ALA A 52 -24.94 0.88 19.41
CA ALA A 52 -24.16 0.31 20.49
C ALA A 52 -23.56 -1.07 20.15
N SER A 53 -23.51 -1.46 18.87
CA SER A 53 -22.93 -2.74 18.44
C SER A 53 -21.44 -2.82 18.82
N PRO A 54 -20.98 -3.96 19.39
CA PRO A 54 -19.55 -4.22 19.61
C PRO A 54 -18.73 -4.15 18.30
N ASP A 55 -19.36 -4.47 17.17
CA ASP A 55 -18.71 -4.58 15.86
C ASP A 55 -18.69 -3.25 15.09
N LEU A 56 -19.23 -2.17 15.67
CA LEU A 56 -19.40 -0.86 15.03
C LEU A 56 -18.12 -0.36 14.35
N LEU A 57 -16.95 -0.54 14.98
CA LEU A 57 -15.68 -0.07 14.40
C LEU A 57 -15.28 -0.87 13.14
N SER A 58 -15.50 -2.18 13.13
CA SER A 58 -15.22 -3.04 11.98
C SER A 58 -16.19 -2.73 10.83
N ASP A 59 -17.48 -2.62 11.14
CA ASP A 59 -18.50 -2.28 10.16
C ASP A 59 -18.27 -0.90 9.54
N LEU A 60 -17.93 0.11 10.37
CA LEU A 60 -17.58 1.43 9.88
C LEU A 60 -16.37 1.38 8.95
N ALA A 61 -15.29 0.70 9.33
CA ALA A 61 -14.10 0.57 8.48
C ALA A 61 -14.46 -0.03 7.12
N HIS A 62 -15.21 -1.13 7.12
CA HIS A 62 -15.72 -1.77 5.92
C HIS A 62 -16.53 -0.79 5.04
N TYR A 63 -17.49 -0.06 5.61
CA TYR A 63 -18.32 0.88 4.84
C TYR A 63 -17.50 2.05 4.26
N TYR A 64 -16.58 2.64 5.02
CA TYR A 64 -15.70 3.70 4.50
C TYR A 64 -14.87 3.21 3.33
N LEU A 65 -14.28 2.01 3.43
CA LEU A 65 -13.48 1.43 2.35
C LEU A 65 -14.32 1.12 1.11
N SER A 66 -15.54 0.60 1.30
CA SER A 66 -16.49 0.31 0.21
C SER A 66 -16.82 1.56 -0.60
N TYR A 67 -17.23 2.64 0.07
CA TYR A 67 -17.56 3.89 -0.61
C TYR A 67 -16.33 4.59 -1.19
N ALA A 68 -15.17 4.51 -0.52
CA ALA A 68 -13.92 5.04 -1.06
C ALA A 68 -13.51 4.33 -2.35
N CYS A 69 -13.56 3.00 -2.38
CA CYS A 69 -13.34 2.20 -3.58
C CYS A 69 -14.26 2.65 -4.74
N LEU A 70 -15.57 2.74 -4.49
CA LEU A 70 -16.53 3.15 -5.50
C LEU A 70 -16.23 4.56 -6.02
N ALA A 71 -15.97 5.52 -5.13
CA ALA A 71 -15.61 6.89 -5.50
C ALA A 71 -14.33 6.92 -6.36
N MET A 72 -13.35 6.09 -6.02
CA MET A 72 -12.10 5.99 -6.76
C MET A 72 -12.30 5.39 -8.16
N ALA A 73 -13.09 4.32 -8.27
CA ALA A 73 -13.39 3.70 -9.55
C ALA A 73 -14.23 4.62 -10.45
N LEU A 74 -15.23 5.31 -9.89
CA LEU A 74 -16.04 6.31 -10.62
C LEU A 74 -15.16 7.47 -11.13
N THR A 75 -14.22 7.93 -10.31
CA THR A 75 -13.27 8.98 -10.70
C THR A 75 -12.43 8.57 -11.91
N ILE A 76 -11.95 7.33 -11.95
CA ILE A 76 -11.21 6.79 -13.10
C ILE A 76 -12.12 6.68 -14.33
N LEU A 77 -13.32 6.12 -14.19
CA LEU A 77 -14.29 6.01 -15.27
C LEU A 77 -14.60 7.38 -15.89
N PHE A 78 -14.90 8.38 -15.07
CA PHE A 78 -15.24 9.73 -15.51
C PHE A 78 -14.05 10.43 -16.17
N HIS A 79 -12.83 10.22 -15.67
CA HIS A 79 -11.61 10.68 -16.32
C HIS A 79 -11.47 10.10 -17.74
N PHE A 80 -11.64 8.79 -17.92
CA PHE A 80 -11.56 8.18 -19.25
C PHE A 80 -12.69 8.62 -20.17
N ALA A 81 -13.90 8.71 -19.61
CA ALA A 81 -15.10 9.12 -20.32
C ALA A 81 -14.95 10.55 -20.84
N THR A 82 -14.42 11.49 -20.08
CA THR A 82 -14.42 12.93 -20.41
C THR A 82 -13.06 13.50 -20.84
N LYS A 83 -11.95 12.82 -20.49
CA LYS A 83 -10.56 13.32 -20.61
C LYS A 83 -10.26 14.54 -19.75
N VAL A 84 -11.15 14.90 -18.82
CA VAL A 84 -10.93 15.95 -17.82
C VAL A 84 -9.92 15.44 -16.78
N PRO A 85 -8.99 16.28 -16.27
CA PRO A 85 -7.99 15.85 -15.29
C PRO A 85 -8.61 15.14 -14.07
N ILE A 86 -7.93 14.10 -13.58
CA ILE A 86 -8.48 13.24 -12.52
C ILE A 86 -8.74 14.01 -11.21
N GLU A 87 -7.90 15.00 -10.90
CA GLU A 87 -8.11 15.89 -9.75
C GLU A 87 -9.44 16.63 -9.87
N THR A 88 -9.71 17.23 -11.04
CA THR A 88 -10.96 17.94 -11.32
C THR A 88 -12.17 17.01 -11.25
N ILE A 89 -12.07 15.79 -11.78
CA ILE A 89 -13.14 14.79 -11.64
C ILE A 89 -13.41 14.45 -10.17
N SER A 90 -12.36 14.19 -9.39
CA SER A 90 -12.51 13.83 -7.98
C SER A 90 -13.20 14.94 -7.15
N ARG A 91 -13.01 16.22 -7.52
CA ARG A 91 -13.70 17.36 -6.90
C ARG A 91 -15.22 17.38 -7.12
N VAL A 92 -15.70 16.65 -8.13
CA VAL A 92 -17.13 16.48 -8.42
C VAL A 92 -17.65 15.19 -7.81
N ILE A 93 -16.92 14.08 -7.97
CA ILE A 93 -17.33 12.76 -7.51
C ILE A 93 -17.37 12.70 -5.97
N LEU A 94 -16.33 13.16 -5.28
CA LEU A 94 -16.28 13.02 -3.82
C LEU A 94 -17.46 13.73 -3.11
N PRO A 95 -17.82 14.98 -3.44
CA PRO A 95 -18.99 15.63 -2.84
C PRO A 95 -20.33 15.05 -3.31
N SER A 96 -20.40 14.39 -4.47
CA SER A 96 -21.66 13.81 -4.96
C SER A 96 -22.15 12.66 -4.09
N PHE A 97 -21.29 12.07 -3.26
CA PHE A 97 -21.66 11.07 -2.26
C PHE A 97 -22.58 11.61 -1.16
N LEU A 98 -22.87 12.92 -1.10
CA LEU A 98 -24.00 13.43 -0.30
C LEU A 98 -25.33 12.78 -0.69
N ILE A 99 -25.44 12.23 -1.90
CA ILE A 99 -26.60 11.44 -2.33
C ILE A 99 -26.82 10.19 -1.46
N LEU A 100 -25.79 9.68 -0.78
CA LEU A 100 -25.88 8.55 0.13
C LEU A 100 -26.86 8.77 1.28
N ILE A 101 -27.26 10.01 1.58
CA ILE A 101 -28.25 10.31 2.62
C ILE A 101 -29.67 9.89 2.17
N LEU A 102 -29.90 9.69 0.87
CA LEU A 102 -31.24 9.41 0.36
C LEU A 102 -31.86 8.12 0.92
N PRO A 103 -31.20 6.94 0.92
CA PRO A 103 -31.82 5.74 1.45
C PRO A 103 -32.32 5.85 2.90
N PRO A 104 -31.52 6.27 3.90
CA PRO A 104 -32.05 6.41 5.26
C PRO A 104 -33.15 7.48 5.36
N VAL A 105 -33.09 8.57 4.58
CA VAL A 105 -34.19 9.55 4.54
C VAL A 105 -35.46 8.96 3.96
N THR A 106 -35.37 8.16 2.89
CA THR A 106 -36.56 7.50 2.31
C THR A 106 -37.20 6.53 3.30
N TRP A 107 -36.43 5.90 4.17
CA TRP A 107 -36.95 5.05 5.24
C TRP A 107 -37.69 5.82 6.33
N MET A 108 -37.22 7.02 6.67
CA MET A 108 -37.94 7.91 7.60
C MET A 108 -39.28 8.36 7.02
N LEU A 109 -39.35 8.57 5.70
CA LEU A 109 -40.57 8.98 5.00
C LEU A 109 -41.54 7.82 4.76
N VAL A 110 -41.02 6.62 4.50
CA VAL A 110 -41.79 5.42 4.21
C VAL A 110 -41.34 4.30 5.16
N PRO A 111 -41.88 4.24 6.38
CA PRO A 111 -41.43 3.28 7.40
C PRO A 111 -41.53 1.82 6.99
N SER A 112 -42.46 1.47 6.08
CA SER A 112 -42.59 0.11 5.53
C SER A 112 -41.36 -0.34 4.71
N TRP A 113 -40.46 0.57 4.33
CA TRP A 113 -39.22 0.24 3.61
C TRP A 113 -38.05 -0.06 4.55
N ARG A 114 -38.24 0.03 5.87
CA ARG A 114 -37.21 -0.21 6.89
C ARG A 114 -36.95 -1.70 7.18
N ASN A 115 -37.85 -2.60 6.78
CA ASN A 115 -37.77 -4.03 7.09
C ASN A 115 -36.86 -4.83 6.14
N PHE A 116 -36.09 -4.18 5.28
CA PHE A 116 -35.20 -4.83 4.32
C PHE A 116 -33.75 -4.69 4.81
N GLY A 117 -33.04 -5.81 4.97
CA GLY A 117 -31.63 -5.81 5.35
C GLY A 117 -30.79 -5.14 4.26
N ILE A 118 -30.26 -3.94 4.53
CA ILE A 118 -29.31 -3.31 3.61
C ILE A 118 -28.08 -4.19 3.54
N GLY A 119 -27.64 -4.48 2.32
CA GLY A 119 -26.40 -5.20 2.14
C GLY A 119 -26.02 -5.33 0.69
N TYR A 120 -24.90 -6.01 0.49
CA TYR A 120 -24.54 -6.50 -0.82
C TYR A 120 -25.52 -7.56 -1.32
N MET A 121 -25.43 -7.85 -2.62
CA MET A 121 -25.95 -9.09 -3.17
C MET A 121 -24.95 -10.20 -2.91
N PHE A 122 -25.43 -11.30 -2.31
CA PHE A 122 -24.65 -12.48 -1.97
C PHE A 122 -24.91 -13.67 -2.92
N PRO A 123 -23.89 -14.54 -3.16
CA PRO A 123 -24.03 -15.73 -4.01
C PRO A 123 -25.22 -16.63 -3.69
N ASP A 124 -25.43 -16.95 -2.42
CA ASP A 124 -26.46 -17.91 -2.01
C ASP A 124 -27.88 -17.32 -2.04
N THR A 125 -27.99 -16.00 -1.85
CA THR A 125 -29.27 -15.29 -1.78
C THR A 125 -29.69 -14.71 -3.13
N HIS A 126 -28.75 -14.42 -4.04
CA HIS A 126 -29.00 -13.69 -5.29
C HIS A 126 -28.36 -14.33 -6.54
N PRO A 127 -28.66 -15.61 -6.87
CA PRO A 127 -27.92 -16.36 -7.90
C PRO A 127 -28.04 -15.81 -9.33
N ASP A 128 -29.18 -15.20 -9.70
CA ASP A 128 -29.45 -14.69 -11.06
C ASP A 128 -28.92 -13.26 -11.32
N ILE A 129 -27.60 -13.05 -11.19
CA ILE A 129 -26.96 -11.73 -11.30
C ILE A 129 -27.29 -11.02 -12.62
N LEU A 130 -27.27 -11.75 -13.76
CA LEU A 130 -27.54 -11.15 -15.07
C LEU A 130 -28.98 -10.63 -15.18
N SER A 131 -29.95 -11.42 -14.68
CA SER A 131 -31.35 -11.00 -14.64
C SER A 131 -31.51 -9.75 -13.78
N ARG A 132 -30.90 -9.73 -12.59
CA ARG A 132 -30.90 -8.57 -11.68
C ARG A 132 -30.25 -7.34 -12.31
N PHE A 133 -29.16 -7.51 -13.05
CA PHE A 133 -28.54 -6.41 -13.78
C PHE A 133 -29.50 -5.79 -14.81
N LEU A 134 -30.19 -6.61 -15.60
CA LEU A 134 -31.12 -6.15 -16.65
C LEU A 134 -32.43 -5.58 -16.10
N THR A 135 -32.86 -6.03 -14.91
CA THR A 135 -34.13 -5.64 -14.28
C THR A 135 -33.97 -4.62 -13.16
N PHE A 136 -32.83 -3.91 -13.11
CA PHE A 136 -32.54 -2.91 -12.09
C PHE A 136 -32.68 -3.45 -10.65
N PHE A 137 -31.83 -4.44 -10.36
CA PHE A 137 -31.68 -5.20 -9.11
C PHE A 137 -32.73 -6.28 -8.83
N GLY A 138 -33.65 -6.55 -9.77
CA GLY A 138 -34.61 -7.66 -9.67
C GLY A 138 -35.64 -7.47 -8.56
N PRO A 139 -36.24 -8.55 -8.04
CA PRO A 139 -37.18 -8.49 -6.92
C PRO A 139 -36.57 -7.84 -5.66
N LEU A 140 -37.43 -7.39 -4.76
CA LEU A 140 -37.02 -6.93 -3.43
C LEU A 140 -37.03 -8.14 -2.51
N ASP A 141 -35.85 -8.66 -2.22
CA ASP A 141 -35.64 -9.78 -1.29
C ASP A 141 -35.40 -9.26 0.13
N ASP A 142 -35.42 -10.15 1.13
CA ASP A 142 -35.24 -9.78 2.55
C ASP A 142 -33.89 -9.09 2.85
N SER A 143 -32.91 -9.23 1.95
CA SER A 143 -31.61 -8.55 2.01
C SER A 143 -31.15 -8.05 0.63
N GLY A 144 -30.27 -7.05 0.58
CA GLY A 144 -29.64 -6.57 -0.66
C GLY A 144 -29.96 -5.11 -0.99
N VAL A 145 -30.17 -4.82 -2.28
CA VAL A 145 -30.34 -3.45 -2.78
C VAL A 145 -31.78 -2.95 -2.60
N THR A 146 -31.96 -2.07 -1.61
CA THR A 146 -33.27 -1.54 -1.20
C THR A 146 -33.86 -0.53 -2.19
N GLN A 147 -35.15 -0.19 -2.01
CA GLN A 147 -35.86 0.81 -2.82
C GLN A 147 -35.17 2.18 -2.74
N GLY A 148 -34.72 2.58 -1.54
CA GLY A 148 -33.96 3.80 -1.33
C GLY A 148 -32.67 3.83 -2.15
N MET A 149 -31.90 2.72 -2.11
CA MET A 149 -30.68 2.58 -2.91
C MET A 149 -30.97 2.61 -4.41
N ARG A 150 -32.06 1.99 -4.86
CA ARG A 150 -32.47 2.03 -6.29
C ARG A 150 -32.74 3.46 -6.77
N ILE A 151 -33.42 4.28 -5.96
CA ILE A 151 -33.63 5.71 -6.26
C ILE A 151 -32.30 6.46 -6.31
N GLU A 152 -31.44 6.24 -5.31
CA GLU A 152 -30.10 6.81 -5.24
C GLU A 152 -29.29 6.51 -6.52
N ILE A 153 -29.25 5.24 -6.92
CA ILE A 153 -28.50 4.76 -8.10
C ILE A 153 -29.10 5.34 -9.39
N ALA A 154 -30.43 5.40 -9.52
CA ALA A 154 -31.08 5.98 -10.69
C ALA A 154 -30.72 7.47 -10.86
N LEU A 155 -30.71 8.21 -9.75
CA LEU A 155 -30.30 9.62 -9.73
C LEU A 155 -28.81 9.79 -10.05
N ALA A 156 -27.93 8.94 -9.51
CA ALA A 156 -26.51 8.95 -9.83
C ALA A 156 -26.24 8.69 -11.32
N VAL A 157 -26.92 7.70 -11.91
CA VAL A 157 -26.83 7.38 -13.34
C VAL A 157 -27.35 8.54 -14.20
N GLY A 158 -28.50 9.11 -13.86
CA GLY A 158 -29.04 10.29 -14.55
C GLY A 158 -28.14 11.52 -14.45
N ALA A 159 -27.55 11.77 -13.28
CA ALA A 159 -26.57 12.84 -13.08
C ALA A 159 -25.30 12.60 -13.90
N SER A 160 -24.81 11.36 -14.00
CA SER A 160 -23.66 11.00 -14.83
C SER A 160 -23.93 11.28 -16.32
N PHE A 161 -25.13 10.99 -16.81
CA PHE A 161 -25.53 11.30 -18.18
C PHE A 161 -25.45 12.80 -18.47
N ILE A 162 -26.03 13.61 -17.59
CA ILE A 162 -25.98 15.07 -17.69
C ILE A 162 -24.52 15.54 -17.66
N TYR A 163 -23.71 15.01 -16.75
CA TYR A 163 -22.29 15.35 -16.65
C TYR A 163 -21.53 15.10 -17.96
N PHE A 164 -21.72 13.93 -18.58
CA PHE A 164 -21.05 13.60 -19.83
C PHE A 164 -21.48 14.50 -21.00
N ILE A 165 -22.76 14.85 -21.10
CA ILE A 165 -23.25 15.84 -22.07
C ILE A 165 -22.59 17.20 -21.85
N LEU A 166 -22.53 17.68 -20.60
CA LEU A 166 -21.89 18.94 -20.24
C LEU A 166 -20.38 18.95 -20.55
N LYS A 167 -19.72 17.79 -20.48
CA LYS A 167 -18.32 17.61 -20.90
C LYS A 167 -18.13 17.32 -22.39
N GLY A 168 -19.12 17.67 -23.21
CA GLY A 168 -19.02 17.65 -24.66
C GLY A 168 -19.10 16.25 -25.28
N ARG A 169 -19.66 15.26 -24.56
CA ARG A 169 -19.97 13.97 -25.15
C ARG A 169 -21.30 14.05 -25.89
N ASN A 170 -21.38 13.38 -27.05
CA ASN A 170 -22.64 13.26 -27.77
C ASN A 170 -23.62 12.35 -27.00
N PHE A 171 -24.87 12.34 -27.44
CA PHE A 171 -25.94 11.58 -26.77
C PHE A 171 -25.60 10.10 -26.58
N LEU A 172 -25.19 9.41 -27.65
CA LEU A 172 -24.90 7.97 -27.62
C LEU A 172 -23.72 7.62 -26.69
N ARG A 173 -22.64 8.40 -26.74
CA ARG A 173 -21.50 8.21 -25.82
C ARG A 173 -21.88 8.52 -24.38
N SER A 174 -22.67 9.55 -24.15
CA SER A 174 -23.14 9.90 -22.80
C SER A 174 -24.02 8.79 -22.22
N LEU A 175 -24.92 8.22 -23.04
CA LEU A 175 -25.74 7.08 -22.66
C LEU A 175 -24.87 5.86 -22.34
N GLY A 176 -23.92 5.53 -23.23
CA GLY A 176 -22.99 4.42 -23.03
C GLY A 176 -22.17 4.54 -21.74
N PHE A 177 -21.59 5.71 -21.46
CA PHE A 177 -20.84 5.92 -20.21
C PHE A 177 -21.73 5.93 -18.98
N SER A 178 -22.99 6.36 -19.08
CA SER A 178 -23.94 6.29 -17.96
C SER A 178 -24.36 4.85 -17.64
N LEU A 179 -24.50 4.01 -18.67
CA LEU A 179 -24.69 2.58 -18.50
C LEU A 179 -23.45 1.92 -17.90
N LEU A 180 -22.23 2.37 -18.24
CA LEU A 180 -21.01 1.93 -17.56
C LEU A 180 -20.95 2.39 -16.11
N THR A 181 -21.42 3.60 -15.78
CA THR A 181 -21.59 4.06 -14.39
C THR A 181 -22.53 3.12 -13.63
N TYR A 182 -23.68 2.77 -14.22
CA TYR A 182 -24.60 1.79 -13.64
C TYR A 182 -23.95 0.43 -13.43
N ALA A 183 -23.26 -0.10 -14.45
CA ALA A 183 -22.57 -1.38 -14.37
C ALA A 183 -21.49 -1.41 -13.29
N LEU A 184 -20.75 -0.31 -13.14
CA LEU A 184 -19.76 -0.17 -12.08
C LEU A 184 -20.41 -0.17 -10.69
N ILE A 185 -21.46 0.62 -10.47
CA ILE A 185 -22.18 0.64 -9.19
C ILE A 185 -22.77 -0.74 -8.89
N PHE A 186 -23.40 -1.38 -9.88
CA PHE A 186 -23.94 -2.72 -9.75
C PHE A 186 -22.87 -3.74 -9.36
N PHE A 187 -21.68 -3.68 -9.98
CA PHE A 187 -20.54 -4.51 -9.61
C PHE A 187 -20.14 -4.34 -8.14
N TYR A 188 -20.13 -3.10 -7.63
CA TYR A 188 -19.88 -2.85 -6.21
C TYR A 188 -20.99 -3.37 -5.30
N CYS A 189 -22.26 -3.33 -5.73
CA CYS A 189 -23.34 -4.01 -5.00
C CYS A 189 -23.20 -5.55 -5.03
N ALA A 190 -22.53 -6.10 -6.04
CA ALA A 190 -22.25 -7.53 -6.21
C ALA A 190 -20.82 -7.92 -5.76
N LEU A 191 -20.12 -7.07 -5.00
CA LEU A 191 -18.72 -7.30 -4.61
C LEU A 191 -18.46 -8.65 -3.91
N PRO A 192 -19.38 -9.19 -3.07
CA PRO A 192 -19.17 -10.49 -2.44
C PRO A 192 -18.91 -11.62 -3.46
N PHE A 193 -19.52 -11.57 -4.64
CA PHE A 193 -19.26 -12.55 -5.69
C PHE A 193 -17.81 -12.54 -6.15
N ALA A 194 -17.22 -11.35 -6.31
CA ALA A 194 -15.83 -11.20 -6.71
C ALA A 194 -14.87 -11.65 -5.59
N CYS A 195 -15.16 -11.25 -4.34
CA CYS A 195 -14.39 -11.65 -3.17
C CYS A 195 -14.41 -13.18 -3.00
N TRP A 196 -15.59 -13.80 -3.03
CA TRP A 196 -15.78 -15.25 -2.93
C TRP A 196 -15.05 -16.02 -4.04
N THR A 197 -15.14 -15.54 -5.28
CA THR A 197 -14.44 -16.15 -6.42
C THR A 197 -12.93 -16.12 -6.22
N LEU A 198 -12.39 -14.99 -5.74
CA LEU A 198 -10.96 -14.84 -5.46
C LEU A 198 -10.53 -15.76 -4.31
N MET A 199 -11.31 -15.80 -3.22
CA MET A 199 -11.02 -16.65 -2.06
C MET A 199 -11.00 -18.13 -2.43
N ARG A 200 -12.00 -18.60 -3.18
CA ARG A 200 -12.03 -19.98 -3.69
C ARG A 200 -10.90 -20.33 -4.63
N ALA A 201 -10.43 -19.37 -5.43
CA ALA A 201 -9.29 -19.59 -6.32
C ALA A 201 -7.96 -19.73 -5.55
N LEU A 202 -7.89 -19.20 -4.32
CA LEU A 202 -6.67 -19.09 -3.54
C LEU A 202 -6.62 -20.01 -2.30
N GLY A 203 -7.75 -20.59 -1.87
CA GLY A 203 -7.80 -21.47 -0.70
C GLY A 203 -9.23 -21.90 -0.29
N PRO A 204 -9.40 -22.56 0.87
CA PRO A 204 -10.66 -23.18 1.32
C PRO A 204 -11.66 -22.19 1.95
N GLY A 205 -11.68 -20.93 1.51
CA GLY A 205 -12.60 -19.93 2.04
C GLY A 205 -13.99 -20.07 1.44
N ASP A 206 -14.91 -20.76 2.14
CA ASP A 206 -16.30 -20.88 1.72
C ASP A 206 -17.20 -19.74 2.26
N GLU A 207 -16.80 -19.06 3.35
CA GLU A 207 -17.61 -18.00 3.98
C GLU A 207 -17.09 -16.58 3.71
N ILE A 208 -18.02 -15.66 3.41
CA ILE A 208 -17.75 -14.23 3.21
C ILE A 208 -17.99 -13.49 4.53
N THR A 209 -16.91 -13.11 5.21
CA THR A 209 -16.98 -12.34 6.46
C THR A 209 -16.77 -10.83 6.22
N THR A 210 -17.21 -9.98 7.16
CA THR A 210 -16.93 -8.52 7.11
C THR A 210 -15.43 -8.24 7.05
N GLN A 211 -14.61 -9.03 7.75
CA GLN A 211 -13.15 -8.90 7.70
C GLN A 211 -12.60 -9.22 6.31
N ALA A 212 -12.99 -10.36 5.72
CA ALA A 212 -12.53 -10.73 4.38
C ALA A 212 -12.92 -9.68 3.32
N MET A 213 -14.10 -9.06 3.47
CA MET A 213 -14.54 -7.97 2.60
C MET A 213 -13.73 -6.69 2.81
N THR A 214 -13.40 -6.37 4.06
CA THR A 214 -12.53 -5.25 4.43
C THR A 214 -11.15 -5.41 3.79
N ASP A 215 -10.58 -6.60 3.89
CA ASP A 215 -9.28 -6.93 3.31
C ASP A 215 -9.32 -6.87 1.77
N PHE A 216 -10.36 -7.43 1.17
CA PHE A 216 -10.56 -7.34 -0.28
C PHE A 216 -10.66 -5.90 -0.77
N LEU A 217 -11.38 -5.04 -0.04
CA LEU A 217 -11.50 -3.61 -0.35
C LEU A 217 -10.19 -2.85 -0.17
N LEU A 218 -9.39 -3.16 0.86
CA LEU A 218 -8.06 -2.58 1.03
C LEU A 218 -7.13 -2.92 -0.14
N LEU A 219 -7.14 -4.18 -0.58
CA LEU A 219 -6.39 -4.61 -1.76
C LEU A 219 -6.84 -3.86 -3.02
N LEU A 220 -8.15 -3.66 -3.18
CA LEU A 220 -8.69 -2.91 -4.32
C LEU A 220 -8.31 -1.42 -4.25
N ILE A 221 -8.34 -0.79 -3.08
CA ILE A 221 -7.86 0.57 -2.85
C ILE A 221 -6.40 0.71 -3.25
N LEU A 222 -5.53 -0.26 -2.93
CA LEU A 222 -4.14 -0.24 -3.34
C LEU A 222 -4.01 -0.10 -4.85
N ALA A 223 -4.69 -0.97 -5.60
CA ALA A 223 -4.66 -0.98 -7.06
C ALA A 223 -5.22 0.31 -7.66
N LEU A 224 -6.38 0.78 -7.15
CA LEU A 224 -7.00 2.01 -7.60
C LEU A 224 -6.13 3.23 -7.28
N ALA A 225 -5.49 3.28 -6.10
CA ALA A 225 -4.63 4.39 -5.70
C ALA A 225 -3.40 4.51 -6.61
N PHE A 226 -2.74 3.40 -6.93
CA PHE A 226 -1.63 3.40 -7.90
C PHE A 226 -2.09 3.90 -9.28
N TRP A 227 -3.25 3.43 -9.75
CA TRP A 227 -3.78 3.86 -11.05
C TRP A 227 -4.11 5.36 -11.04
N GLN A 228 -4.77 5.86 -9.99
CA GLN A 228 -5.07 7.27 -9.87
C GLN A 228 -3.82 8.13 -9.76
N PHE A 229 -2.79 7.71 -9.01
CA PHE A 229 -1.55 8.46 -8.91
C PHE A 229 -0.84 8.57 -10.28
N TYR A 230 -0.83 7.47 -11.04
CA TYR A 230 -0.33 7.48 -12.42
C TYR A 230 -1.11 8.45 -13.32
N LEU A 231 -2.44 8.46 -13.23
CA LEU A 231 -3.30 9.37 -14.01
C LEU A 231 -3.18 10.83 -13.56
N TYR A 232 -2.92 11.07 -12.27
CA TYR A 232 -2.75 12.40 -11.70
C TYR A 232 -1.48 13.06 -12.24
N ASN A 233 -0.34 12.37 -12.13
CA ASN A 233 0.91 12.88 -12.64
C ASN A 233 1.87 11.73 -12.95
N LYS A 234 1.93 11.35 -14.23
CA LYS A 234 2.80 10.27 -14.73
C LYS A 234 4.27 10.49 -14.38
N THR A 235 4.72 11.74 -14.41
CA THR A 235 6.11 12.11 -14.11
C THR A 235 6.41 11.90 -12.62
N TYR A 236 5.51 12.32 -11.73
CA TYR A 236 5.71 12.09 -10.29
C TYR A 236 5.68 10.60 -9.97
N PHE A 237 4.75 9.87 -10.59
CA PHE A 237 4.68 8.42 -10.46
C PHE A 237 6.00 7.75 -10.86
N THR A 238 6.55 8.07 -12.03
CA THR A 238 7.80 7.47 -12.50
C THR A 238 9.01 7.87 -11.66
N GLU A 239 9.09 9.12 -11.20
CA GLU A 239 10.18 9.56 -10.32
C GLU A 239 10.15 8.87 -8.94
N ILE A 240 8.97 8.72 -8.35
CA ILE A 240 8.81 7.93 -7.11
C ILE A 240 9.17 6.46 -7.34
N PHE A 241 8.79 5.89 -8.49
CA PHE A 241 9.13 4.52 -8.82
C PHE A 241 10.65 4.29 -8.93
N LYS A 242 11.40 5.30 -9.37
CA LYS A 242 12.88 5.25 -9.35
C LYS A 242 13.45 5.23 -7.93
N ASP A 243 12.78 5.88 -6.98
CA ASP A 243 13.18 5.89 -5.57
C ASP A 243 12.94 4.53 -4.86
N ILE A 244 12.14 3.62 -5.44
CA ILE A 244 11.90 2.27 -4.89
C ILE A 244 13.21 1.47 -4.74
N ARG A 245 14.20 1.65 -5.61
CA ARG A 245 15.49 0.92 -5.56
C ARG A 245 15.28 -0.60 -5.41
N PRO A 246 14.82 -1.31 -6.46
CA PRO A 246 14.23 -2.65 -6.36
C PRO A 246 15.12 -3.68 -5.66
N LEU A 247 16.44 -3.67 -5.87
CA LEU A 247 17.36 -4.60 -5.19
C LEU A 247 17.38 -4.40 -3.66
N ARG A 248 17.17 -3.17 -3.18
CA ARG A 248 17.08 -2.88 -1.74
C ARG A 248 15.70 -3.21 -1.20
N LEU A 249 14.62 -3.00 -1.97
CA LEU A 249 13.29 -3.48 -1.58
C LEU A 249 13.27 -5.01 -1.43
N LEU A 250 13.83 -5.73 -2.42
CA LEU A 250 13.95 -7.19 -2.38
C LEU A 250 14.72 -7.69 -1.16
N HIS A 251 15.73 -6.94 -0.69
CA HIS A 251 16.41 -7.27 0.57
C HIS A 251 15.41 -7.33 1.74
N PHE A 252 14.56 -6.31 1.89
CA PHE A 252 13.58 -6.26 2.98
C PHE A 252 12.52 -7.34 2.85
N GLU A 253 11.99 -7.56 1.64
CA GLU A 253 11.04 -8.66 1.39
C GLU A 253 11.67 -10.03 1.69
N PHE A 254 12.93 -10.24 1.32
CA PHE A 254 13.63 -11.50 1.62
C PHE A 254 13.94 -11.67 3.09
N MET A 255 14.12 -10.60 3.88
CA MET A 255 14.21 -10.72 5.34
C MET A 255 12.89 -11.24 5.93
N PHE A 256 11.76 -10.74 5.44
CA PHE A 256 10.44 -11.25 5.82
C PHE A 256 10.28 -12.73 5.46
N PHE A 257 10.58 -13.11 4.22
CA PHE A 257 10.50 -14.53 3.82
C PHE A 257 11.51 -15.44 4.55
N LEU A 258 12.69 -14.93 4.88
CA LEU A 258 13.67 -15.67 5.70
C LEU A 258 13.12 -15.95 7.09
N GLY A 259 12.40 -14.99 7.69
CA GLY A 259 11.69 -15.20 8.95
C GLY A 259 10.64 -16.30 8.87
N ALA A 260 9.82 -16.28 7.82
CA ALA A 260 8.80 -17.30 7.59
C ALA A 260 9.42 -18.69 7.35
N ALA A 261 10.50 -18.80 6.58
CA ALA A 261 11.19 -20.07 6.37
C ALA A 261 11.88 -20.58 7.64
N LEU A 262 12.41 -19.67 8.47
CA LEU A 262 12.97 -20.05 9.76
C LEU A 262 11.90 -20.62 10.70
N ALA A 263 10.71 -20.00 10.72
CA ALA A 263 9.57 -20.52 11.47
C ALA A 263 9.13 -21.91 10.99
N GLU A 264 9.09 -22.14 9.68
CA GLU A 264 8.79 -23.45 9.08
C GLU A 264 9.80 -24.52 9.52
N ALA A 265 11.09 -24.16 9.59
CA ALA A 265 12.16 -25.05 10.03
C ALA A 265 12.14 -25.36 11.53
N THR A 266 11.69 -24.43 12.38
CA THR A 266 11.65 -24.58 13.84
C THR A 266 10.31 -25.11 14.36
N HIS A 267 9.22 -24.90 13.64
CA HIS A 267 7.86 -25.30 14.01
C HIS A 267 7.23 -26.19 12.93
N PRO A 268 7.27 -27.53 13.07
CA PRO A 268 6.81 -28.47 12.04
C PRO A 268 5.28 -28.56 11.86
N TYR A 269 4.50 -27.82 12.65
CA TYR A 269 3.04 -27.72 12.49
C TYR A 269 2.71 -26.30 12.01
N PRO A 270 2.59 -26.08 10.69
CA PRO A 270 2.20 -24.77 10.18
C PRO A 270 0.80 -24.43 10.69
N LEU A 271 0.58 -23.15 11.00
CA LEU A 271 -0.77 -22.63 11.15
C LEU A 271 -1.54 -22.97 9.87
N THR A 272 -2.69 -23.63 10.00
CA THR A 272 -3.58 -23.88 8.86
C THR A 272 -3.95 -22.52 8.26
N PRO A 273 -3.58 -22.23 7.00
CA PRO A 273 -3.88 -20.95 6.40
C PRO A 273 -5.39 -20.72 6.42
N ASP A 274 -5.81 -19.68 7.11
CA ASP A 274 -7.19 -19.21 7.04
C ASP A 274 -7.38 -18.35 5.78
N SER A 275 -8.63 -17.98 5.49
CA SER A 275 -8.95 -17.11 4.36
C SER A 275 -8.27 -15.73 4.40
N SER A 276 -7.91 -15.24 5.58
CA SER A 276 -7.24 -13.95 5.79
C SER A 276 -5.73 -13.99 5.54
N SER A 277 -5.10 -15.16 5.72
CA SER A 277 -3.65 -15.35 5.62
C SER A 277 -3.08 -14.87 4.28
N PHE A 278 -3.84 -15.05 3.18
CA PHE A 278 -3.45 -14.55 1.87
C PHE A 278 -3.37 -13.02 1.82
N PHE A 279 -4.43 -12.33 2.25
CA PHE A 279 -4.49 -10.87 2.26
C PHE A 279 -3.42 -10.29 3.18
N HIS A 280 -3.27 -10.88 4.37
CA HIS A 280 -2.31 -10.44 5.37
C HIS A 280 -0.86 -10.54 4.86
N GLY A 281 -0.51 -11.62 4.14
CA GLY A 281 0.80 -11.73 3.49
C GLY A 281 1.06 -10.59 2.50
N ILE A 282 0.09 -10.29 1.63
CA ILE A 282 0.18 -9.17 0.69
C ILE A 282 0.28 -7.83 1.42
N PHE A 283 -0.46 -7.65 2.51
CA PHE A 283 -0.45 -6.43 3.30
C PHE A 283 0.88 -6.19 4.00
N LEU A 284 1.51 -7.22 4.57
CA LEU A 284 2.84 -7.09 5.17
C LEU A 284 3.90 -6.73 4.13
N MET A 285 3.91 -7.39 2.96
CA MET A 285 4.80 -7.02 1.85
C MET A 285 4.55 -5.57 1.39
N THR A 286 3.27 -5.19 1.26
CA THR A 286 2.87 -3.82 0.91
C THR A 286 3.35 -2.82 1.97
N ALA A 287 3.21 -3.15 3.26
CA ALA A 287 3.65 -2.33 4.37
C ALA A 287 5.18 -2.16 4.39
N ILE A 288 5.93 -3.24 4.14
CA ILE A 288 7.39 -3.21 3.99
C ILE A 288 7.79 -2.28 2.84
N GLY A 289 7.15 -2.43 1.68
CA GLY A 289 7.37 -1.57 0.52
C GLY A 289 7.15 -0.09 0.82
N PHE A 290 6.04 0.26 1.47
CA PHE A 290 5.77 1.64 1.88
C PHE A 290 6.69 2.14 3.00
N GLY A 291 7.04 1.29 3.97
CA GLY A 291 8.00 1.62 5.03
C GLY A 291 9.39 1.90 4.46
N TRP A 292 9.80 1.17 3.42
CA TRP A 292 11.03 1.44 2.69
C TRP A 292 10.96 2.76 1.91
N LEU A 293 9.85 3.05 1.23
CA LEU A 293 9.66 4.34 0.57
C LEU A 293 9.68 5.51 1.56
N PHE A 294 9.11 5.35 2.76
CA PHE A 294 9.25 6.32 3.86
C PHE A 294 10.73 6.54 4.23
N ALA A 295 11.48 5.46 4.43
CA ALA A 295 12.90 5.53 4.77
C ALA A 295 13.74 6.21 3.66
N VAL A 296 13.51 5.87 2.39
CA VAL A 296 14.25 6.46 1.26
C VAL A 296 13.92 7.93 1.08
N THR A 297 12.64 8.29 1.12
CA THR A 297 12.23 9.67 0.85
C THR A 297 12.65 10.61 1.98
N THR A 298 12.57 10.19 3.25
CA THR A 298 13.18 10.94 4.36
C THR A 298 14.70 11.05 4.22
N ASN A 299 15.38 9.97 3.83
CA ASN A 299 16.83 10.00 3.59
C ASN A 299 17.21 10.98 2.47
N ASN A 300 16.53 10.92 1.32
CA ASN A 300 16.77 11.83 0.19
C ASN A 300 16.58 13.31 0.57
N MET A 301 15.68 13.62 1.50
CA MET A 301 15.49 14.98 2.02
C MET A 301 16.66 15.42 2.92
N ALA A 302 17.14 14.53 3.80
CA ALA A 302 18.23 14.85 4.73
C ALA A 302 19.62 14.87 4.06
N ASP A 303 19.80 14.07 3.01
CA ASP A 303 21.06 13.87 2.30
C ASP A 303 21.15 14.70 0.99
N TYR A 304 20.30 15.72 0.79
CA TYR A 304 20.30 16.56 -0.42
C TYR A 304 21.71 17.05 -0.83
N ASP A 305 22.48 17.62 0.10
CA ASP A 305 23.83 18.15 -0.20
C ASP A 305 24.84 17.04 -0.56
N ILE A 306 24.67 15.84 -0.01
CA ILE A 306 25.48 14.65 -0.32
C ILE A 306 25.10 14.13 -1.71
N ASP A 307 23.81 14.10 -2.00
CA ASP A 307 23.24 13.58 -3.23
C ASP A 307 23.56 14.48 -4.43
N VAL A 308 23.68 15.79 -4.25
CA VAL A 308 24.17 16.71 -5.30
C VAL A 308 25.54 16.29 -5.84
N VAL A 309 26.38 15.68 -5.01
CA VAL A 309 27.72 15.21 -5.41
C VAL A 309 27.69 13.78 -5.95
N THR A 310 26.99 12.88 -5.27
CA THR A 310 27.12 11.43 -5.50
C THR A 310 26.00 10.84 -6.34
N ASN A 311 24.82 11.45 -6.30
CA ASN A 311 23.59 10.91 -6.87
C ASN A 311 22.76 12.02 -7.57
N PRO A 312 23.33 12.74 -8.57
CA PRO A 312 22.69 13.90 -9.19
C PRO A 312 21.37 13.59 -9.92
N GLN A 313 21.12 12.32 -10.21
CA GLN A 313 19.91 11.81 -10.85
C GLN A 313 18.71 11.66 -9.91
N ARG A 314 18.87 11.82 -8.58
CA ARG A 314 17.77 11.63 -7.62
C ARG A 314 16.66 12.67 -7.83
N PRO A 315 15.37 12.31 -7.61
CA PRO A 315 14.25 13.22 -7.80
C PRO A 315 14.35 14.54 -7.02
N THR A 316 14.94 14.50 -5.82
CA THR A 316 15.18 15.68 -4.97
C THR A 316 16.21 16.64 -5.57
N VAL A 317 17.21 16.12 -6.30
CA VAL A 317 18.29 16.92 -6.91
C VAL A 317 17.87 17.45 -8.28
N THR A 318 17.23 16.61 -9.10
CA THR A 318 16.74 17.01 -10.44
C THR A 318 15.58 18.01 -10.36
N LYS A 319 14.91 18.09 -9.21
CA LYS A 319 13.75 18.97 -8.94
C LYS A 319 12.57 18.74 -9.88
N VAL A 320 12.49 17.55 -10.49
CA VAL A 320 11.35 17.13 -11.31
C VAL A 320 10.07 17.12 -10.48
N ILE A 321 10.17 16.69 -9.21
CA ILE A 321 9.15 16.91 -8.20
C ILE A 321 9.53 18.15 -7.39
N PRO A 322 8.70 19.21 -7.37
CA PRO A 322 8.96 20.39 -6.55
C PRO A 322 9.08 20.01 -5.07
N ALA A 323 10.06 20.59 -4.36
CA ALA A 323 10.33 20.28 -2.95
C ALA A 323 9.09 20.44 -2.03
N GLY A 324 8.23 21.43 -2.35
CA GLY A 324 6.98 21.65 -1.63
C GLY A 324 6.00 20.48 -1.72
N HIS A 325 6.04 19.69 -2.79
CA HIS A 325 5.28 18.44 -2.94
C HIS A 325 6.05 17.25 -2.37
N TYR A 326 7.36 17.17 -2.65
CA TYR A 326 8.18 16.03 -2.26
C TYR A 326 8.14 15.75 -0.76
N ARG A 327 8.12 16.82 0.07
CA ARG A 327 8.10 16.73 1.53
C ARG A 327 6.88 16.01 2.13
N TYR A 328 5.81 15.80 1.36
CA TYR A 328 4.62 15.07 1.84
C TYR A 328 4.68 13.57 1.57
N PHE A 329 5.50 13.11 0.61
CA PHE A 329 5.58 11.70 0.26
C PHE A 329 6.02 10.79 1.40
N PRO A 330 7.04 11.13 2.23
CA PRO A 330 7.40 10.28 3.34
C PRO A 330 6.20 10.02 4.25
N TRP A 331 5.49 11.07 4.67
CA TRP A 331 4.34 10.94 5.56
C TRP A 331 3.18 10.15 4.96
N LEU A 332 2.96 10.30 3.65
CA LEU A 332 2.00 9.46 2.91
C LEU A 332 2.40 7.98 2.97
N PHE A 333 3.66 7.66 2.64
CA PHE A 333 4.14 6.28 2.67
C PHE A 333 4.18 5.69 4.08
N GLY A 334 4.56 6.48 5.08
CA GLY A 334 4.50 6.06 6.49
C GLY A 334 3.07 5.75 6.93
N GLY A 335 2.11 6.61 6.58
CA GLY A 335 0.69 6.37 6.84
C GLY A 335 0.16 5.12 6.14
N LEU A 336 0.53 4.90 4.88
CA LEU A 336 0.17 3.68 4.14
C LEU A 336 0.79 2.43 4.78
N ALA A 337 2.06 2.46 5.17
CA ALA A 337 2.70 1.35 5.88
C ALA A 337 1.97 1.00 7.19
N MET A 338 1.52 2.01 7.94
CA MET A 338 0.72 1.82 9.15
C MET A 338 -0.66 1.23 8.86
N ILE A 339 -1.35 1.69 7.81
CA ILE A 339 -2.67 1.17 7.43
C ILE A 339 -2.56 -0.32 7.07
N TYR A 340 -1.61 -0.70 6.20
CA TYR A 340 -1.49 -2.09 5.76
C TYR A 340 -0.98 -3.03 6.86
N SER A 341 -0.03 -2.59 7.70
CA SER A 341 0.41 -3.42 8.83
C SER A 341 -0.61 -3.53 9.95
N GLY A 342 -1.35 -2.45 10.24
CA GLY A 342 -2.43 -2.44 11.22
C GLY A 342 -3.69 -3.18 10.78
N ALA A 343 -3.89 -3.35 9.47
CA ALA A 343 -4.94 -4.22 8.93
C ALA A 343 -4.69 -5.70 9.21
N VAL A 344 -3.43 -6.09 9.44
CA VAL A 344 -3.06 -7.47 9.81
C VAL A 344 -3.28 -7.67 11.30
N ASP A 345 -2.50 -6.95 12.13
CA ASP A 345 -2.61 -7.00 13.59
C ASP A 345 -1.79 -5.88 14.26
N SER A 346 -2.00 -5.68 15.57
CA SER A 346 -1.34 -4.62 16.35
C SER A 346 0.17 -4.84 16.56
N VAL A 347 0.61 -6.09 16.55
CA VAL A 347 2.01 -6.48 16.72
C VAL A 347 2.80 -6.23 15.43
N SER A 348 2.23 -6.60 14.29
CA SER A 348 2.75 -6.28 12.96
C SER A 348 2.90 -4.76 12.76
N LEU A 349 1.88 -3.98 13.17
CA LEU A 349 1.96 -2.52 13.20
C LEU A 349 3.12 -2.03 14.08
N PHE A 350 3.27 -2.57 15.29
CA PHE A 350 4.34 -2.19 16.20
C PHE A 350 5.73 -2.44 15.60
N LEU A 351 5.96 -3.61 14.99
CA LEU A 351 7.23 -3.92 14.32
C LEU A 351 7.50 -2.98 13.15
N MET A 352 6.48 -2.64 12.36
CA MET A 352 6.62 -1.68 11.26
C MET A 352 6.90 -0.26 11.76
N LEU A 353 6.34 0.16 12.90
CA LEU A 353 6.69 1.43 13.54
C LEU A 353 8.15 1.44 14.03
N VAL A 354 8.65 0.34 14.59
CA VAL A 354 10.06 0.19 14.95
C VAL A 354 10.95 0.29 13.71
N PHE A 355 10.60 -0.44 12.64
CA PHE A 355 11.32 -0.43 11.37
C PHE A 355 11.46 1.00 10.79
N MET A 356 10.34 1.72 10.69
CA MET A 356 10.31 3.10 10.19
C MET A 356 11.02 4.05 11.14
N GLY A 357 10.78 3.93 12.45
CA GLY A 357 11.39 4.76 13.49
C GLY A 357 12.92 4.68 13.45
N ASN A 358 13.50 3.50 13.37
CA ASN A 358 14.95 3.31 13.27
C ASN A 358 15.55 3.99 12.03
N TYR A 359 14.89 3.87 10.87
CA TYR A 359 15.37 4.54 9.65
C TYR A 359 15.23 6.06 9.72
N PHE A 360 14.18 6.55 10.39
CA PHE A 360 14.02 7.97 10.67
C PHE A 360 15.16 8.48 11.57
N LEU A 361 15.44 7.80 12.69
CA LEU A 361 16.54 8.17 13.61
C LEU A 361 17.92 8.08 12.93
N TYR A 362 18.09 7.13 12.00
CA TYR A 362 19.30 7.01 11.20
C TYR A 362 19.52 8.23 10.29
N SER A 363 18.46 8.70 9.61
CA SER A 363 18.57 9.69 8.53
C SER A 363 18.31 11.14 8.95
N MET A 364 17.36 11.38 9.85
CA MET A 364 16.78 12.69 10.12
C MET A 364 17.34 13.35 11.39
N PRO A 365 17.42 14.70 11.45
CA PRO A 365 17.75 15.44 12.67
C PRO A 365 16.67 15.26 13.75
N PRO A 366 16.99 15.48 15.04
CA PRO A 366 18.28 15.99 15.55
C PRO A 366 19.38 14.93 15.66
N LEU A 367 19.05 13.64 15.76
CA LEU A 367 20.04 12.59 16.02
C LEU A 367 20.88 12.25 14.80
N ARG A 368 20.25 12.02 13.63
CA ARG A 368 20.89 11.63 12.36
C ARG A 368 22.04 10.63 12.60
N LEU A 369 21.71 9.47 13.14
CA LEU A 369 22.66 8.49 13.68
C LEU A 369 23.63 7.92 12.63
N LYS A 370 23.37 8.12 11.32
CA LYS A 370 24.35 7.90 10.23
C LYS A 370 25.71 8.57 10.50
N ARG A 371 25.76 9.65 11.28
CA ARG A 371 27.01 10.35 11.65
C ARG A 371 27.88 9.60 12.66
N VAL A 372 27.33 8.59 13.35
CA VAL A 372 28.04 7.80 14.35
C VAL A 372 28.55 6.52 13.68
N THR A 373 29.84 6.51 13.31
CA THR A 373 30.49 5.49 12.46
C THR A 373 30.06 4.07 12.80
N PHE A 374 30.32 3.63 14.03
CA PHE A 374 30.17 2.22 14.41
C PHE A 374 28.71 1.83 14.69
N PHE A 375 27.93 2.70 15.32
CA PHE A 375 26.55 2.41 15.70
C PHE A 375 25.55 2.55 14.55
N SER A 376 25.90 3.31 13.50
CA SER A 376 24.97 3.59 12.40
C SER A 376 24.48 2.33 11.68
N LYS A 377 25.34 1.32 11.49
CA LYS A 377 25.00 0.07 10.79
C LYS A 377 24.27 -0.94 11.66
N LEU A 378 24.34 -0.79 12.99
CA LEU A 378 23.59 -1.61 13.92
C LEU A 378 22.08 -1.40 13.72
N LEU A 379 21.64 -0.15 13.51
CA LEU A 379 20.23 0.16 13.24
C LEU A 379 19.72 -0.50 11.95
N ILE A 380 20.54 -0.48 10.90
CA ILE A 380 20.18 -1.08 9.62
C ILE A 380 20.04 -2.61 9.77
N SER A 381 20.97 -3.22 10.51
CA SER A 381 20.96 -4.67 10.73
C SER A 381 19.86 -5.10 11.69
N PHE A 382 19.57 -4.27 12.69
CA PHE A 382 18.42 -4.43 13.58
C PHE A 382 17.10 -4.34 12.81
N ASN A 383 16.98 -3.44 11.82
CA ASN A 383 15.81 -3.41 10.94
C ASN A 383 15.65 -4.67 10.10
N SER A 384 16.75 -5.25 9.61
CA SER A 384 16.69 -6.55 8.95
C SER A 384 16.17 -7.63 9.92
N LEU A 385 16.66 -7.66 11.17
CA LEU A 385 16.16 -8.59 12.19
C LEU A 385 14.68 -8.38 12.52
N VAL A 386 14.21 -7.13 12.60
CA VAL A 386 12.78 -6.81 12.82
C VAL A 386 11.91 -7.42 11.72
N LEU A 387 12.35 -7.41 10.47
CA LEU A 387 11.60 -8.03 9.37
C LEU A 387 11.66 -9.56 9.40
N VAL A 388 12.77 -10.16 9.85
CA VAL A 388 12.83 -11.60 10.11
C VAL A 388 11.86 -11.98 11.24
N LEU A 389 11.79 -11.19 12.32
CA LEU A 389 10.81 -11.39 13.40
C LEU A 389 9.38 -11.27 12.88
N LEU A 390 9.10 -10.28 12.03
CA LEU A 390 7.78 -10.10 11.42
C LEU A 390 7.37 -11.32 10.57
N GLY A 391 8.29 -11.86 9.76
CA GLY A 391 8.04 -13.06 8.97
C GLY A 391 7.85 -14.32 9.80
N HIS A 392 8.65 -14.47 10.86
CA HIS A 392 8.52 -15.58 11.80
C HIS A 392 7.18 -15.55 12.52
N LEU A 393 6.79 -14.38 13.02
CA LEU A 393 5.50 -14.14 13.67
C LEU A 393 4.33 -14.43 12.73
N PHE A 394 4.38 -13.94 11.49
CA PHE A 394 3.33 -14.18 10.50
C PHE A 394 3.11 -15.68 10.22
N HIS A 395 4.18 -16.48 10.22
CA HIS A 395 4.09 -17.90 9.91
C HIS A 395 3.78 -18.80 11.13
N SER A 396 4.35 -18.49 12.30
CA SER A 396 4.25 -19.35 13.50
C SER A 396 3.34 -18.80 14.61
N GLY A 397 2.98 -17.52 14.56
CA GLY A 397 2.34 -16.82 15.67
C GLY A 397 3.28 -16.52 16.86
N ASP A 398 4.58 -16.77 16.72
CA ASP A 398 5.58 -16.59 17.78
C ASP A 398 6.80 -15.75 17.35
N PHE A 399 7.52 -15.22 18.33
CA PHE A 399 8.74 -14.42 18.17
C PHE A 399 10.05 -15.20 18.37
N GLY A 400 9.98 -16.50 18.68
CA GLY A 400 11.09 -17.34 19.10
C GLY A 400 12.13 -17.62 18.03
N ILE A 401 12.98 -16.63 17.73
CA ILE A 401 14.13 -16.80 16.84
C ILE A 401 15.37 -17.27 17.63
N PRO A 402 16.18 -18.22 17.11
CA PRO A 402 17.41 -18.67 17.76
C PRO A 402 18.39 -17.53 18.06
N LEU A 403 19.05 -17.59 19.23
CA LEU A 403 20.03 -16.58 19.64
C LEU A 403 21.21 -16.47 18.65
N SER A 404 21.58 -17.57 17.98
CA SER A 404 22.59 -17.58 16.92
C SER A 404 22.22 -16.65 15.75
N VAL A 405 20.94 -16.64 15.35
CA VAL A 405 20.41 -15.78 14.28
C VAL A 405 20.39 -14.32 14.74
N ILE A 406 19.96 -14.05 15.97
CA ILE A 406 20.00 -12.69 16.56
C ILE A 406 21.44 -12.15 16.56
N PHE A 407 22.39 -12.94 17.07
CA PHE A 407 23.81 -12.58 17.10
C PHE A 407 24.36 -12.33 15.69
N PHE A 408 24.01 -13.21 14.74
CA PHE A 408 24.39 -13.05 13.34
C PHE A 408 23.94 -11.70 12.77
N PHE A 409 22.69 -11.29 12.97
CA PHE A 409 22.21 -9.99 12.52
C PHE A 409 22.91 -8.82 13.24
N LEU A 410 22.96 -8.85 14.58
CA LEU A 410 23.46 -7.70 15.34
C LEU A 410 24.97 -7.49 15.18
N VAL A 411 25.76 -8.54 14.93
CA VAL A 411 27.22 -8.47 14.82
C VAL A 411 27.69 -8.60 13.37
N CYS A 412 27.39 -9.73 12.73
CA CYS A 412 27.94 -10.05 11.41
C CYS A 412 27.31 -9.19 10.31
N VAL A 413 25.98 -9.03 10.29
CA VAL A 413 25.32 -8.17 9.31
C VAL A 413 25.72 -6.70 9.54
N THR A 414 25.81 -6.25 10.79
CA THR A 414 26.31 -4.89 11.13
C THR A 414 27.68 -4.60 10.53
N ALA A 415 28.62 -5.55 10.65
CA ALA A 415 29.95 -5.41 10.07
C ALA A 415 29.88 -5.32 8.53
N ALA A 416 29.17 -6.24 7.89
CA ALA A 416 29.06 -6.30 6.43
C ALA A 416 28.35 -5.06 5.83
N MET A 417 27.31 -4.53 6.49
CA MET A 417 26.48 -3.41 5.99
C MET A 417 27.24 -2.10 5.76
N ASN A 418 28.49 -1.99 6.19
CA ASN A 418 29.36 -0.85 5.83
C ASN A 418 29.61 -0.71 4.32
N PHE A 419 29.32 -1.75 3.50
CA PHE A 419 29.50 -1.68 2.05
C PHE A 419 28.65 -0.60 1.35
N ILE A 420 27.50 -0.25 1.93
CA ILE A 420 26.58 0.74 1.35
C ILE A 420 27.22 2.13 1.25
N ASP A 421 28.21 2.43 2.11
CA ASP A 421 28.90 3.72 2.16
C ASP A 421 30.03 3.82 1.12
N ILE A 422 30.44 2.71 0.49
CA ILE A 422 31.56 2.70 -0.48
C ILE A 422 31.25 3.59 -1.68
N LYS A 423 30.01 3.54 -2.18
CA LYS A 423 29.60 4.37 -3.34
C LYS A 423 29.43 5.85 -2.99
N ASP A 424 29.14 6.16 -1.73
CA ASP A 424 28.86 7.51 -1.26
C ASP A 424 30.10 8.20 -0.66
N TYR A 425 31.28 7.55 -0.74
CA TYR A 425 32.55 8.01 -0.15
C TYR A 425 32.88 9.49 -0.40
N GLU A 426 32.82 9.96 -1.65
CA GLU A 426 33.15 11.36 -1.98
C GLU A 426 32.15 12.36 -1.37
N GLY A 427 30.87 12.02 -1.37
CA GLY A 427 29.81 12.85 -0.78
C GLY A 427 29.90 12.90 0.74
N ASP A 428 30.07 11.74 1.38
CA ASP A 428 30.22 11.63 2.83
C ASP A 428 31.48 12.36 3.32
N LYS A 429 32.60 12.24 2.59
CA LYS A 429 33.84 12.96 2.88
C LYS A 429 33.64 14.47 2.84
N LYS A 430 32.96 14.98 1.81
CA LYS A 430 32.68 16.42 1.67
C LYS A 430 31.72 16.93 2.77
N ALA A 431 30.74 16.11 3.16
CA ALA A 431 29.77 16.44 4.20
C ALA A 431 30.29 16.21 5.64
N GLY A 432 31.54 15.75 5.81
CA GLY A 432 32.14 15.48 7.13
C GLY A 432 31.51 14.30 7.86
N VAL A 433 30.81 13.40 7.15
CA VAL A 433 30.21 12.19 7.73
C VAL A 433 31.32 11.15 7.90
N LYS A 434 31.56 10.75 9.15
CA LYS A 434 32.62 9.79 9.49
C LYS A 434 32.16 8.36 9.19
N THR A 435 31.96 7.99 7.93
CA THR A 435 31.73 6.58 7.56
C THR A 435 33.03 5.78 7.57
N LEU A 436 32.94 4.45 7.57
CA LEU A 436 34.12 3.60 7.59
C LEU A 436 35.07 3.87 6.39
N PRO A 437 34.56 4.06 5.15
CA PRO A 437 35.40 4.48 4.02
C PRO A 437 36.08 5.84 4.20
N VAL A 438 35.43 6.79 4.87
CA VAL A 438 36.00 8.12 5.14
C VAL A 438 37.09 8.07 6.20
N VAL A 439 36.91 7.27 7.26
CA VAL A 439 37.86 7.18 8.38
C VAL A 439 39.12 6.39 8.01
N LEU A 440 38.98 5.25 7.31
CA LEU A 440 40.11 4.37 6.97
C LEU A 440 40.69 4.61 5.58
N GLY A 441 40.02 5.42 4.77
CA GLY A 441 40.29 5.54 3.33
C GLY A 441 39.64 4.40 2.53
N LEU A 442 39.38 4.69 1.25
CA LEU A 442 38.59 3.83 0.37
C LEU A 442 39.21 2.45 0.14
N GLU A 443 40.52 2.35 -0.07
CA GLU A 443 41.15 1.06 -0.37
C GLU A 443 41.19 0.12 0.85
N THR A 444 41.58 0.65 2.01
CA THR A 444 41.66 -0.13 3.27
C THR A 444 40.28 -0.57 3.74
N SER A 445 39.29 0.33 3.68
CA SER A 445 37.91 0.01 4.04
C SER A 445 37.32 -1.08 3.14
N LYS A 446 37.51 -1.02 1.81
CA LYS A 446 37.03 -2.07 0.89
C LYS A 446 37.60 -3.45 1.23
N LYS A 447 38.89 -3.53 1.55
CA LYS A 447 39.51 -4.80 2.00
C LYS A 447 38.88 -5.30 3.30
N MET A 448 38.73 -4.41 4.30
CA MET A 448 38.14 -4.78 5.59
C MET A 448 36.67 -5.21 5.46
N ILE A 449 35.87 -4.47 4.70
CA ILE A 449 34.47 -4.82 4.43
C ILE A 449 34.40 -6.17 3.69
N GLY A 450 35.29 -6.42 2.72
CA GLY A 450 35.39 -7.74 2.08
C GLY A 450 35.63 -8.87 3.08
N VAL A 451 36.52 -8.68 4.07
CA VAL A 451 36.75 -9.66 5.14
C VAL A 451 35.51 -9.85 5.99
N PHE A 452 34.79 -8.77 6.33
CA PHE A 452 33.51 -8.87 7.02
C PHE A 452 32.50 -9.71 6.25
N PHE A 453 32.43 -9.60 4.93
CA PHE A 453 31.57 -10.48 4.13
C PHE A 453 31.95 -11.96 4.25
N ILE A 454 33.24 -12.31 4.18
CA ILE A 454 33.67 -13.71 4.36
C ILE A 454 33.25 -14.25 5.74
N ILE A 455 33.49 -13.45 6.79
CA ILE A 455 33.10 -13.81 8.17
C ILE A 455 31.58 -13.97 8.26
N SER A 456 30.82 -13.01 7.74
CA SER A 456 29.36 -13.02 7.83
C SER A 456 28.74 -14.18 7.07
N TYR A 457 29.22 -14.51 5.88
CA TYR A 457 28.71 -15.66 5.15
C TYR A 457 29.03 -16.98 5.87
N THR A 458 30.25 -17.12 6.38
CA THR A 458 30.62 -18.29 7.18
C THR A 458 29.74 -18.41 8.44
N ALA A 459 29.52 -17.29 9.14
CA ALA A 459 28.64 -17.22 10.29
C ALA A 459 27.17 -17.54 9.96
N ALA A 460 26.68 -17.13 8.79
CA ALA A 460 25.34 -17.50 8.32
C ALA A 460 25.21 -19.02 8.14
N GLY A 461 26.20 -19.67 7.53
CA GLY A 461 26.20 -21.13 7.39
C GLY A 461 26.13 -21.85 8.73
N LEU A 462 26.84 -21.34 9.75
CA LEU A 462 26.80 -21.87 11.12
C LEU A 462 25.48 -21.57 11.83
N ALA A 463 24.93 -20.37 11.68
CA ALA A 463 23.78 -19.90 12.44
C ALA A 463 22.45 -20.56 12.03
N PHE A 464 22.30 -20.92 10.75
CA PHE A 464 21.03 -21.37 10.17
C PHE A 464 20.89 -22.89 10.00
N SER A 465 21.96 -23.62 9.67
CA SER A 465 21.88 -25.08 9.42
C SER A 465 23.10 -25.86 9.95
N ASN A 466 24.28 -25.22 9.99
CA ASN A 466 25.55 -25.85 10.35
C ASN A 466 25.89 -27.10 9.50
N SER A 467 25.37 -27.18 8.27
CA SER A 467 25.65 -28.27 7.34
C SER A 467 26.88 -27.97 6.48
N MET A 468 27.70 -28.99 6.21
CA MET A 468 28.90 -28.85 5.38
C MET A 468 28.62 -28.28 3.98
N PRO A 469 27.57 -28.72 3.26
CA PRO A 469 27.23 -28.12 1.97
C PRO A 469 26.95 -26.61 2.06
N LEU A 470 26.16 -26.17 3.06
CA LEU A 470 25.86 -24.76 3.24
C LEU A 470 27.10 -23.96 3.62
N LEU A 471 27.98 -24.49 4.46
CA LEU A 471 29.24 -23.83 4.81
C LEU A 471 30.16 -23.64 3.61
N ILE A 472 30.27 -24.64 2.72
CA ILE A 472 31.06 -24.53 1.48
C ILE A 472 30.46 -23.49 0.55
N MET A 473 29.14 -23.54 0.32
CA MET A 473 28.43 -22.57 -0.53
C MET A 473 28.54 -21.15 0.02
N ALA A 474 28.35 -20.96 1.33
CA ALA A 474 28.44 -19.68 1.99
C ALA A 474 29.88 -19.14 1.96
N GLY A 475 30.89 -19.98 2.23
CA GLY A 475 32.30 -19.61 2.12
C GLY A 475 32.66 -19.15 0.70
N GLY A 476 32.23 -19.90 -0.32
CA GLY A 476 32.42 -19.52 -1.73
C GLY A 476 31.75 -18.18 -2.08
N ALA A 477 30.51 -17.97 -1.63
CA ALA A 477 29.80 -16.71 -1.82
C ALA A 477 30.46 -15.54 -1.05
N GLY A 478 31.00 -15.78 0.15
CA GLY A 478 31.77 -14.80 0.90
C GLY A 478 33.04 -14.35 0.17
N VAL A 479 33.77 -15.29 -0.45
CA VAL A 479 34.93 -14.98 -1.31
C VAL A 479 34.49 -14.20 -2.55
N ALA A 480 33.40 -14.60 -3.20
CA ALA A 480 32.85 -13.87 -4.33
C ALA A 480 32.51 -12.42 -3.95
N GLN A 481 31.92 -12.19 -2.77
CA GLN A 481 31.62 -10.86 -2.25
C GLN A 481 32.88 -10.05 -1.97
N PHE A 482 33.92 -10.65 -1.38
CA PHE A 482 35.22 -10.00 -1.20
C PHE A 482 35.78 -9.48 -2.54
N LEU A 483 35.73 -10.31 -3.59
CA LEU A 483 36.21 -9.96 -4.93
C LEU A 483 35.36 -8.83 -5.55
N LEU A 484 34.03 -8.90 -5.42
CA LEU A 484 33.11 -7.88 -5.94
C LEU A 484 33.29 -6.53 -5.24
N ILE A 485 33.42 -6.52 -3.92
CA ILE A 485 33.69 -5.31 -3.14
C ILE A 485 34.99 -4.68 -3.61
N ASN A 486 36.05 -5.46 -3.80
CA ASN A 486 37.37 -4.94 -4.18
C ASN A 486 37.53 -4.66 -5.68
N LYS A 487 36.55 -5.01 -6.52
CA LYS A 487 36.56 -4.75 -7.96
C LYS A 487 36.72 -3.25 -8.27
N LYS A 488 37.44 -2.97 -9.37
CA LYS A 488 37.62 -1.63 -9.94
C LYS A 488 37.07 -1.65 -11.39
N PRO A 489 36.02 -0.87 -11.74
CA PRO A 489 35.23 -0.01 -10.86
C PRO A 489 34.33 -0.82 -9.91
N TYR A 490 34.07 -0.28 -8.71
CA TYR A 490 33.12 -0.85 -7.75
C TYR A 490 31.69 -0.64 -8.23
N ARG A 491 30.84 -1.66 -8.05
CA ARG A 491 29.41 -1.56 -8.33
C ARG A 491 28.59 -2.25 -7.25
N GLU A 492 27.69 -1.48 -6.60
CA GLU A 492 26.85 -1.95 -5.50
C GLU A 492 25.83 -3.01 -5.95
N ASP A 493 25.29 -2.89 -7.16
CA ASP A 493 24.30 -3.80 -7.71
C ASP A 493 24.81 -5.24 -7.82
N HIS A 494 26.07 -5.45 -8.21
CA HIS A 494 26.67 -6.78 -8.25
C HIS A 494 26.75 -7.44 -6.86
N VAL A 495 27.12 -6.66 -5.83
CA VAL A 495 27.19 -7.12 -4.44
C VAL A 495 25.80 -7.51 -3.94
N LEU A 496 24.79 -6.66 -4.20
CA LEU A 496 23.40 -6.93 -3.86
C LEU A 496 22.83 -8.15 -4.60
N LEU A 497 23.14 -8.34 -5.88
CA LEU A 497 22.66 -9.49 -6.65
C LEU A 497 23.17 -10.82 -6.08
N VAL A 498 24.48 -10.93 -5.82
CA VAL A 498 25.03 -12.15 -5.20
C VAL A 498 24.46 -12.38 -3.81
N TYR A 499 24.24 -11.31 -3.04
CA TYR A 499 23.61 -11.38 -1.74
C TYR A 499 22.17 -11.89 -1.80
N LEU A 500 21.34 -11.33 -2.68
CA LEU A 500 19.94 -11.76 -2.86
C LEU A 500 19.85 -13.21 -3.36
N LEU A 501 20.73 -13.60 -4.28
CA LEU A 501 20.82 -15.00 -4.72
C LEU A 501 21.20 -15.94 -3.56
N SER A 502 22.12 -15.51 -2.70
CA SER A 502 22.53 -16.29 -1.53
C SER A 502 21.39 -16.43 -0.52
N LEU A 503 20.59 -15.38 -0.31
CA LEU A 503 19.37 -15.45 0.51
C LEU A 503 18.32 -16.38 -0.09
N ALA A 504 18.11 -16.33 -1.41
CA ALA A 504 17.19 -17.22 -2.08
C ALA A 504 17.62 -18.69 -1.91
N VAL A 505 18.91 -19.00 -2.06
CA VAL A 505 19.46 -20.34 -1.81
C VAL A 505 19.26 -20.73 -0.34
N LEU A 506 19.53 -19.84 0.61
CA LEU A 506 19.31 -20.11 2.04
C LEU A 506 17.84 -20.43 2.33
N PHE A 507 16.92 -19.66 1.76
CA PHE A 507 15.47 -19.89 1.89
C PHE A 507 15.07 -21.29 1.39
N PHE A 508 15.58 -21.72 0.23
CA PHE A 508 15.31 -23.06 -0.30
C PHE A 508 15.91 -24.20 0.53
N LEU A 509 16.96 -23.94 1.32
CA LEU A 509 17.62 -24.95 2.15
C LEU A 509 17.05 -25.04 3.57
N LEU A 510 16.33 -24.01 4.01
CA LEU A 510 15.64 -24.00 5.30
C LEU A 510 14.27 -24.69 5.24
N ARG A 511 13.68 -24.78 4.04
CA ARG A 511 12.53 -25.63 3.72
C ARG A 511 13.00 -27.04 3.39
#